data_AF-A0AA42ZZ97-F1
#
_entry.id   AF-A0AA42ZZ97-F1
#
_cell.length_a   1.000
_cell.length_b   1.000
_cell.length_c   1.000
_cell.angle_alpha   90.00
_cell.angle_beta   90.00
_cell.angle_gamma   90.00
#
_symmetry.space_group_name_H-M   'P 1'
#
loop_
_entity.id
_entity.type
_entity.pdbx_description
1 polymer ?
#
loop_
_entity_poly.entity_id
_entity_poly.type
_entity_poly.pdbx_seq_one_letter_code
_entity_poly.pdbx_strand_id
1 'polypeptide(L)'
;MTDSTLEITALFSELAGNFTLVTGNSRLARVLGIQYGQWRVQQGESQWQTPNILPWEGWLDRLWQSAGLAGIEGADQAVPGNHQLISLWERTLRDDARARQLLSPESLAARLRDTRKLCIDWQLDMNHPAWQGEENENHAAFSHWNRAFEALCRREQWLAPEDRLALLTAAVRSGGLPRPAKLGLIGFDEYYPAQKALLDALQDAGVEIEHVSLQPANGGVTLWQSQDSRYELHDMARWVRHWSEQEPGTSIAVVVPDLQNRRRQVERQLAEILTPAVADDRTKAKPWNTSMGTPLIQVPMIESAFDLLRWLEQRIDIQDI
;
A
#
# COMPACT_ATOMS: atom_id res chain seq x y z
N MET A 1 -1.20 15.23 18.91
CA MET A 1 -0.27 15.10 17.77
C MET A 1 0.42 16.42 17.57
N THR A 2 1.74 16.42 17.40
CA THR A 2 2.54 17.63 17.14
C THR A 2 3.18 17.56 15.77
N ASP A 3 3.25 18.67 15.05
CA ASP A 3 3.96 18.72 13.78
C ASP A 3 5.43 19.11 14.01
N SER A 4 6.34 18.37 13.38
CA SER A 4 7.78 18.60 13.47
C SER A 4 8.39 18.60 12.07
N THR A 5 9.09 19.67 11.70
CA THR A 5 9.87 19.72 10.46
C THR A 5 11.34 19.52 10.81
N LEU A 6 11.90 18.39 10.38
CA LEU A 6 13.25 17.97 10.73
C LEU A 6 14.17 17.93 9.50
N GLU A 7 15.45 18.17 9.74
CA GLU A 7 16.49 17.71 8.81
C GLU A 7 16.57 16.19 8.87
N ILE A 8 16.92 15.58 7.74
CA ILE A 8 16.96 14.11 7.63
C ILE A 8 17.96 13.47 8.60
N THR A 9 19.05 14.16 8.91
CA THR A 9 20.08 13.75 9.88
C THR A 9 19.59 13.80 11.33
N ALA A 10 18.75 14.78 11.66
CA ALA A 10 18.08 14.86 12.97
C ALA A 10 17.12 13.68 13.16
N LEU A 11 16.31 13.37 12.13
CA LEU A 11 15.43 12.20 12.12
C LEU A 11 16.23 10.89 12.33
N PHE A 12 17.37 10.73 11.66
CA PHE A 12 18.22 9.56 11.84
C PHE A 12 18.83 9.45 13.23
N SER A 13 19.14 10.59 13.86
CA SER A 13 19.62 10.61 15.25
C SER A 13 18.54 10.15 16.23
N GLU A 14 17.28 10.51 16.02
CA GLU A 14 16.16 10.04 16.85
C GLU A 14 15.86 8.54 16.68
N LEU A 15 15.97 8.04 15.45
CA LEU A 15 15.80 6.62 15.12
C LEU A 15 16.83 5.69 15.76
N ALA A 16 17.94 6.22 16.26
CA ALA A 16 18.92 5.46 17.04
C ALA A 16 18.39 5.07 18.44
N GLY A 17 17.33 5.72 18.93
CA GLY A 17 16.69 5.43 20.21
C GLY A 17 15.43 4.54 20.10
N ASN A 18 14.54 4.64 21.08
CA ASN A 18 13.26 3.90 21.12
C ASN A 18 12.15 4.54 20.26
N PHE A 19 12.52 5.22 19.18
CA PHE A 19 11.60 5.89 18.27
C PHE A 19 11.14 4.94 17.17
N THR A 20 9.83 4.85 16.95
CA THR A 20 9.26 4.12 15.80
C THR A 20 8.74 5.11 14.77
N LEU A 21 9.25 5.03 13.55
CA LEU A 21 8.79 5.83 12.42
C LEU A 21 7.87 4.99 11.53
N VAL A 22 6.61 5.38 11.45
CA VAL A 22 5.63 4.78 10.56
C VAL A 22 5.51 5.63 9.30
N THR A 23 5.61 4.99 8.14
CA THR A 23 5.55 5.64 6.83
C THR A 23 4.23 5.35 6.13
N GLY A 24 3.75 6.29 5.32
CA GLY A 24 2.53 6.12 4.53
C GLY A 24 2.61 5.00 3.48
N ASN A 25 3.81 4.59 3.07
CA ASN A 25 4.00 3.46 2.17
C ASN A 25 5.36 2.76 2.34
N SER A 26 5.44 1.52 1.83
CA SER A 26 6.65 0.66 1.93
C SER A 26 7.85 1.21 1.17
N ARG A 27 7.64 2.02 0.14
CA ARG A 27 8.74 2.62 -0.63
C ARG A 27 9.47 3.66 0.22
N LEU A 28 8.72 4.52 0.91
CA LEU A 28 9.29 5.53 1.79
C LEU A 28 10.05 4.87 2.94
N ALA A 29 9.49 3.83 3.59
CA ALA A 29 10.20 3.05 4.61
C ALA A 29 11.53 2.49 4.09
N ARG A 30 11.53 1.91 2.88
CA ARG A 30 12.74 1.38 2.27
C ARG A 30 13.78 2.46 1.97
N VAL A 31 13.37 3.59 1.39
CA VAL A 31 14.27 4.69 1.05
C VAL A 31 14.92 5.26 2.32
N LEU A 32 14.13 5.54 3.35
CA LEU A 32 14.64 6.04 4.63
C LEU A 32 15.55 5.01 5.31
N GLY A 33 15.23 3.72 5.23
CA GLY A 33 16.10 2.65 5.75
C GLY A 33 17.45 2.58 5.05
N ILE A 34 17.50 2.74 3.72
CA ILE A 34 18.75 2.79 2.95
C ILE A 34 19.56 4.03 3.32
N GLN A 35 18.92 5.20 3.36
CA GLN A 35 19.60 6.46 3.70
C GLN A 35 20.12 6.46 5.14
N TYR A 36 19.37 5.88 6.08
CA TYR A 36 19.84 5.67 7.45
C TYR A 36 21.09 4.80 7.50
N GLY A 37 21.12 3.70 6.74
CA GLY A 37 22.30 2.84 6.63
C GLY A 37 23.51 3.57 6.05
N GLN A 38 23.31 4.36 4.99
CA GLN A 38 24.36 5.21 4.41
C GLN A 38 24.90 6.23 5.41
N TRP A 39 24.01 6.87 6.16
CA TRP A 39 24.38 7.80 7.22
C TRP A 39 25.21 7.13 8.32
N ARG A 40 24.84 5.92 8.77
CA ARG A 40 25.63 5.14 9.75
C ARG A 40 27.03 4.77 9.24
N VAL A 41 27.14 4.38 7.96
CA VAL A 41 28.46 4.13 7.33
C VAL A 41 29.31 5.40 7.31
N GLN A 42 28.72 6.56 7.03
CA GLN A 42 29.43 7.84 7.08
C GLN A 42 29.88 8.23 8.49
N GLN A 43 29.20 7.74 9.53
CA GLN A 43 29.66 7.85 10.93
C GLN A 43 30.78 6.85 11.28
N GLY A 44 31.21 6.00 10.35
CA GLY A 44 32.26 4.99 10.56
C GLY A 44 31.77 3.70 11.23
N GLU A 45 30.46 3.51 11.36
CA GLU A 45 29.89 2.29 11.91
C GLU A 45 29.88 1.17 10.86
N SER A 46 30.24 -0.05 11.28
CA SER A 46 30.22 -1.25 10.43
C SER A 46 29.04 -2.18 10.73
N GLN A 47 28.39 -1.98 11.88
CA GLN A 47 27.22 -2.73 12.34
C GLN A 47 26.34 -1.81 13.18
N TRP A 48 25.03 -1.89 12.99
CA TRP A 48 24.04 -1.14 13.75
C TRP A 48 22.77 -1.96 13.89
N GLN A 49 21.95 -1.61 14.88
CA GLN A 49 20.60 -2.16 15.00
C GLN A 49 19.72 -1.64 13.87
N THR A 50 18.92 -2.51 13.26
CA THR A 50 17.94 -2.14 12.24
C THR A 50 16.98 -1.08 12.81
N PRO A 51 16.84 0.09 12.15
CA PRO A 51 15.97 1.15 12.66
C PRO A 51 14.50 0.71 12.58
N ASN A 52 13.68 1.19 13.51
CA ASN A 52 12.23 0.93 13.53
C ASN A 52 11.49 1.81 12.51
N ILE A 53 11.75 1.59 11.22
CA ILE A 53 11.06 2.26 10.12
C ILE A 53 10.13 1.24 9.44
N LEU A 54 8.82 1.45 9.54
CA LEU A 54 7.82 0.50 9.05
C LEU A 54 6.74 1.21 8.24
N PRO A 55 6.23 0.63 7.15
CA PRO A 55 4.99 1.10 6.56
C PRO A 55 3.81 0.86 7.52
N TRP A 56 2.73 1.65 7.38
CA TRP A 56 1.51 1.52 8.18
C TRP A 56 1.05 0.07 8.41
N GLU A 57 0.88 -0.70 7.33
CA GLU A 57 0.45 -2.10 7.41
C GLU A 57 1.46 -2.98 8.17
N GLY A 58 2.77 -2.77 7.96
CA GLY A 58 3.80 -3.53 8.67
C GLY A 58 3.88 -3.19 10.17
N TRP A 59 3.57 -1.95 10.53
CA TRP A 59 3.42 -1.55 11.93
C TRP A 59 2.15 -2.14 12.54
N LEU A 60 1.02 -2.13 11.81
CA LEU A 60 -0.23 -2.73 12.25
C LEU A 60 -0.08 -4.24 12.47
N ASP A 61 0.62 -4.94 11.57
CA ASP A 61 0.93 -6.37 11.73
C ASP A 61 1.77 -6.65 12.98
N ARG A 62 2.74 -5.79 13.29
CA ARG A 62 3.55 -5.90 14.52
C ARG A 62 2.70 -5.68 15.78
N LEU A 63 1.80 -4.70 15.76
CA LEU A 63 0.84 -4.48 16.85
C LEU A 63 -0.10 -5.67 17.00
N TRP A 64 -0.60 -6.23 15.89
CA TRP A 64 -1.45 -7.41 15.89
C TRP A 64 -0.77 -8.63 16.51
N GLN A 65 0.48 -8.90 16.13
CA GLN A 65 1.27 -9.98 16.73
C GLN A 65 1.48 -9.76 18.23
N SER A 66 1.74 -8.52 18.64
CA SER A 66 1.90 -8.16 20.06
C SER A 66 0.60 -8.35 20.84
N ALA A 67 -0.55 -8.06 20.22
CA ALA A 67 -1.88 -8.28 20.80
C ALA A 67 -2.16 -9.77 21.03
N GLY A 68 -1.83 -10.62 20.05
CA GLY A 68 -1.94 -12.07 20.19
C GLY A 68 -1.06 -12.61 21.31
N LEU A 69 0.20 -12.15 21.40
CA LEU A 69 1.12 -12.55 22.48
C LEU A 69 0.67 -12.07 23.86
N ALA A 70 0.03 -10.90 23.94
CA ALA A 70 -0.54 -10.36 25.18
C ALA A 70 -1.86 -11.03 25.58
N GLY A 71 -2.41 -11.93 24.75
CA GLY A 71 -3.67 -12.62 25.03
C GLY A 71 -4.90 -11.72 24.92
N ILE A 72 -4.85 -10.69 24.08
CA ILE A 72 -6.01 -9.83 23.81
C ILE A 72 -7.11 -10.68 23.16
N GLU A 73 -8.32 -10.61 23.70
CA GLU A 73 -9.48 -11.33 23.17
C GLU A 73 -9.72 -10.98 21.70
N GLY A 74 -9.81 -12.00 20.85
CA GLY A 74 -10.02 -11.86 19.41
C GLY A 74 -8.74 -11.60 18.59
N ALA A 75 -7.61 -11.29 19.24
CA ALA A 75 -6.31 -11.17 18.57
C ALA A 75 -5.66 -12.54 18.23
N ASP A 76 -6.26 -13.62 18.73
CA ASP A 76 -5.94 -15.02 18.42
C ASP A 76 -6.64 -15.53 17.14
N GLN A 77 -7.61 -14.78 16.61
CA GLN A 77 -8.33 -15.16 15.40
C GLN A 77 -7.45 -15.09 14.15
N ALA A 78 -7.74 -15.99 13.21
CA ALA A 78 -7.06 -15.99 11.93
C ALA A 78 -7.50 -14.78 11.08
N VAL A 79 -6.54 -14.06 10.53
CA VAL A 79 -6.78 -12.94 9.60
C VAL A 79 -6.55 -13.45 8.18
N PRO A 80 -7.57 -13.44 7.30
CA PRO A 80 -7.43 -14.00 5.97
C PRO A 80 -6.57 -13.09 5.08
N GLY A 81 -5.69 -13.71 4.29
CA GLY A 81 -5.03 -13.02 3.20
C GLY A 81 -6.01 -12.64 2.08
N ASN A 82 -5.57 -11.83 1.12
CA ASN A 82 -6.47 -11.28 0.08
C ASN A 82 -7.30 -12.34 -0.67
N HIS A 83 -6.67 -13.44 -1.10
CA HIS A 83 -7.37 -14.52 -1.82
C HIS A 83 -8.35 -15.29 -0.90
N GLN A 84 -7.97 -15.51 0.36
CA GLN A 84 -8.86 -16.14 1.34
C GLN A 84 -10.08 -15.26 1.60
N LEU A 85 -9.89 -13.94 1.69
CA LEU A 85 -10.96 -12.97 1.90
C LEU A 85 -11.93 -12.95 0.71
N ILE A 86 -11.42 -12.94 -0.54
CA ILE A 86 -12.27 -13.06 -1.75
C ILE A 86 -13.06 -14.38 -1.71
N SER A 87 -12.41 -15.50 -1.38
CA SER A 87 -13.07 -16.80 -1.28
C SER A 87 -14.17 -16.83 -0.21
N LEU A 88 -13.98 -16.17 0.93
CA LEU A 88 -15.02 -16.02 1.96
C LEU A 88 -16.23 -15.23 1.44
N TRP A 89 -15.99 -14.17 0.67
CA TRP A 89 -17.06 -13.43 0.00
C TRP A 89 -17.79 -14.28 -1.05
N GLU A 90 -17.06 -15.01 -1.90
CA GLU A 90 -17.68 -15.91 -2.88
C GLU A 90 -18.53 -17.00 -2.23
N ARG A 91 -18.06 -17.56 -1.11
CA ARG A 91 -18.84 -18.52 -0.31
C ARG A 91 -20.13 -17.89 0.22
N THR A 92 -20.04 -16.64 0.69
CA THR A 92 -21.22 -15.87 1.15
C THR A 92 -22.24 -15.68 0.02
N LEU A 93 -21.76 -15.44 -1.21
CA LEU A 93 -22.60 -15.22 -2.38
C LEU A 93 -23.19 -16.50 -2.99
N ARG A 94 -22.50 -17.64 -2.86
CA ARG A 94 -22.88 -18.91 -3.50
C ARG A 94 -24.29 -19.39 -3.13
N ASP A 95 -24.68 -19.18 -1.88
CA ASP A 95 -25.95 -19.66 -1.34
C ASP A 95 -27.08 -18.63 -1.49
N ASP A 96 -26.77 -17.42 -1.98
CA ASP A 96 -27.74 -16.34 -2.13
C ASP A 96 -28.42 -16.31 -3.51
N ALA A 97 -29.74 -16.20 -3.51
CA ALA A 97 -30.53 -16.22 -4.73
C ALA A 97 -30.34 -14.95 -5.60
N ARG A 98 -30.07 -13.78 -4.98
CA ARG A 98 -29.86 -12.52 -5.71
C ARG A 98 -28.50 -12.52 -6.39
N ALA A 99 -27.47 -13.01 -5.70
CA ALA A 99 -26.12 -13.13 -6.25
C ALA A 99 -26.05 -14.11 -7.44
N ARG A 100 -26.81 -15.21 -7.42
CA ARG A 100 -26.87 -16.18 -8.53
C ARG A 100 -27.40 -15.61 -9.85
N GLN A 101 -28.14 -14.51 -9.81
CA GLN A 101 -28.64 -13.83 -11.01
C GLN A 101 -27.59 -12.92 -11.66
N LEU A 102 -26.47 -12.65 -10.96
CA LEU A 102 -25.41 -11.76 -11.43
C LEU A 102 -24.36 -12.53 -12.23
N LEU A 103 -23.90 -11.93 -13.32
CA LEU A 103 -23.07 -12.58 -14.35
C LEU A 103 -21.62 -12.88 -13.93
N SER A 104 -21.15 -12.44 -12.75
CA SER A 104 -19.76 -12.64 -12.30
C SER A 104 -19.60 -12.58 -10.77
N PRO A 105 -19.60 -13.73 -10.06
CA PRO A 105 -19.44 -13.78 -8.61
C PRO A 105 -18.09 -13.26 -8.10
N GLU A 106 -16.98 -13.50 -8.82
CA GLU A 106 -15.63 -13.12 -8.37
C GLU A 106 -15.41 -11.60 -8.39
N SER A 107 -15.83 -10.93 -9.47
CA SER A 107 -15.74 -9.46 -9.57
C SER A 107 -16.67 -8.76 -8.58
N LEU A 108 -17.80 -9.38 -8.25
CA LEU A 108 -18.67 -8.92 -7.18
C LEU A 108 -18.01 -9.11 -5.81
N ALA A 109 -17.42 -10.27 -5.52
CA ALA A 109 -16.74 -10.53 -4.26
C ALA A 109 -15.60 -9.54 -4.00
N ALA A 110 -14.77 -9.26 -5.01
CA ALA A 110 -13.72 -8.25 -4.91
C ALA A 110 -14.29 -6.85 -4.63
N ARG A 111 -15.40 -6.48 -5.29
CA ARG A 111 -16.08 -5.20 -5.06
C ARG A 111 -16.68 -5.10 -3.66
N LEU A 112 -17.31 -6.17 -3.16
CA LEU A 112 -17.90 -6.19 -1.81
C LEU A 112 -16.83 -6.06 -0.73
N ARG A 113 -15.69 -6.74 -0.89
CA ARG A 113 -14.51 -6.56 -0.05
C ARG A 113 -14.09 -5.08 0.00
N ASP A 114 -13.93 -4.45 -1.17
CA ASP A 114 -13.46 -3.05 -1.25
C ASP A 114 -14.48 -2.08 -0.64
N THR A 115 -15.77 -2.29 -0.91
CA THR A 115 -16.85 -1.52 -0.30
C THR A 115 -16.87 -1.67 1.22
N ARG A 116 -16.77 -2.90 1.74
CA ARG A 116 -16.71 -3.14 3.20
C ARG A 116 -15.49 -2.46 3.81
N LYS A 117 -14.31 -2.63 3.23
CA LYS A 117 -13.09 -1.97 3.70
C LYS A 117 -13.29 -0.46 3.80
N LEU A 118 -13.83 0.17 2.75
CA LEU A 118 -14.12 1.60 2.75
C LEU A 118 -15.10 1.98 3.86
N CYS A 119 -16.17 1.20 4.05
CA CYS A 119 -17.15 1.43 5.10
C CYS A 119 -16.53 1.39 6.50
N ILE A 120 -15.66 0.41 6.76
CA ILE A 120 -14.98 0.24 8.05
C ILE A 120 -13.92 1.33 8.26
N ASP A 121 -13.08 1.59 7.25
CA ASP A 121 -12.04 2.63 7.32
C ASP A 121 -12.65 4.01 7.63
N TRP A 122 -13.81 4.32 7.03
CA TRP A 122 -14.56 5.55 7.27
C TRP A 122 -15.53 5.51 8.45
N GLN A 123 -15.59 4.39 9.19
CA GLN A 123 -16.48 4.19 10.35
C GLN A 123 -17.95 4.50 10.04
N LEU A 124 -18.42 4.12 8.85
CA LEU A 124 -19.82 4.29 8.47
C LEU A 124 -20.72 3.40 9.33
N ASP A 125 -21.84 3.94 9.81
CA ASP A 125 -22.83 3.16 10.54
C ASP A 125 -23.58 2.21 9.59
N MET A 126 -23.22 0.91 9.62
CA MET A 126 -23.85 -0.14 8.81
C MET A 126 -25.31 -0.42 9.21
N ASN A 127 -25.77 0.09 10.35
CA ASN A 127 -27.17 -0.02 10.79
C ASN A 127 -28.02 1.20 10.39
N HIS A 128 -27.43 2.21 9.76
CA HIS A 128 -28.16 3.40 9.33
C HIS A 128 -29.29 3.03 8.34
N PRO A 129 -30.50 3.60 8.47
CA PRO A 129 -31.64 3.27 7.61
C PRO A 129 -31.37 3.43 6.09
N ALA A 130 -30.44 4.30 5.70
CA ALA A 130 -30.03 4.49 4.31
C ALA A 130 -29.51 3.20 3.63
N TRP A 131 -29.01 2.23 4.39
CA TRP A 131 -28.61 0.92 3.86
C TRP A 131 -29.78 0.00 3.52
N GLN A 132 -30.95 0.29 4.10
CA GLN A 132 -32.17 -0.53 3.96
C GLN A 132 -33.27 0.18 3.17
N GLY A 133 -32.99 1.39 2.67
CA GLY A 133 -33.95 2.19 1.92
C GLY A 133 -34.30 1.57 0.56
N GLU A 134 -35.55 1.78 0.14
CA GLU A 134 -36.06 1.33 -1.17
C GLU A 134 -35.47 2.12 -2.35
N GLU A 135 -34.72 3.20 -2.08
CA GLU A 135 -34.14 4.09 -3.09
C GLU A 135 -33.02 3.43 -3.90
N ASN A 136 -32.33 2.43 -3.36
CA ASN A 136 -31.25 1.74 -4.07
C ASN A 136 -31.12 0.26 -3.65
N GLU A 137 -31.53 -0.64 -4.55
CA GLU A 137 -31.45 -2.10 -4.36
C GLU A 137 -30.01 -2.59 -4.06
N ASN A 138 -28.99 -1.89 -4.55
CA ASN A 138 -27.59 -2.26 -4.31
C ASN A 138 -27.16 -2.04 -2.85
N HIS A 139 -27.69 -1.01 -2.17
CA HIS A 139 -27.38 -0.76 -0.77
C HIS A 139 -27.94 -1.88 0.12
N ALA A 140 -29.21 -2.25 -0.14
CA ALA A 140 -29.88 -3.32 0.58
C ALA A 140 -29.21 -4.69 0.31
N ALA A 141 -28.79 -4.95 -0.93
CA ALA A 141 -28.03 -6.15 -1.29
C ALA A 141 -26.66 -6.20 -0.58
N PHE A 142 -25.90 -5.10 -0.59
CA PHE A 142 -24.63 -5.01 0.13
C PHE A 142 -24.82 -5.24 1.63
N SER A 143 -25.79 -4.56 2.27
CA SER A 143 -26.09 -4.74 3.70
C SER A 143 -26.47 -6.18 4.04
N HIS A 144 -27.21 -6.85 3.16
CA HIS A 144 -27.57 -8.25 3.33
C HIS A 144 -26.34 -9.17 3.26
N TRP A 145 -25.53 -9.06 2.19
CA TRP A 145 -24.34 -9.89 2.02
C TRP A 145 -23.27 -9.60 3.06
N ASN A 146 -23.12 -8.34 3.49
CA ASN A 146 -22.19 -7.97 4.54
C ASN A 146 -22.52 -8.65 5.88
N ARG A 147 -23.81 -8.69 6.26
CA ARG A 147 -24.25 -9.41 7.47
C ARG A 147 -24.02 -10.92 7.37
N ALA A 148 -24.24 -11.49 6.19
CA ALA A 148 -23.96 -12.91 5.94
C ALA A 148 -22.46 -13.22 6.01
N PHE A 149 -21.61 -12.33 5.48
CA PHE A 149 -20.16 -12.41 5.59
C PHE A 149 -19.69 -12.32 7.05
N GLU A 150 -20.19 -11.35 7.83
CA GLU A 150 -19.88 -11.23 9.27
C GLU A 150 -20.31 -12.46 10.07
N ALA A 151 -21.45 -13.06 9.73
CA ALA A 151 -21.90 -14.31 10.35
C ALA A 151 -20.99 -15.49 10.00
N LEU A 152 -20.54 -15.57 8.74
CA LEU A 152 -19.58 -16.57 8.28
C LEU A 152 -18.24 -16.42 9.02
N CYS A 153 -17.67 -15.21 9.07
CA CYS A 153 -16.43 -14.91 9.78
C CYS A 153 -16.51 -15.31 11.27
N ARG A 154 -17.59 -14.95 11.96
CA ARG A 154 -17.80 -15.32 13.37
C ARG A 154 -17.89 -16.83 13.57
N ARG A 155 -18.61 -17.55 12.72
CA ARG A 155 -18.77 -19.01 12.83
C ARG A 155 -17.45 -19.75 12.62
N GLU A 156 -16.65 -19.28 11.68
CA GLU A 156 -15.40 -19.92 11.24
C GLU A 156 -14.17 -19.34 11.95
N GLN A 157 -14.36 -18.45 12.95
CA GLN A 157 -13.31 -17.78 13.74
C GLN A 157 -12.29 -16.99 12.90
N TRP A 158 -12.77 -16.34 11.84
CA TRP A 158 -11.98 -15.38 11.05
C TRP A 158 -12.27 -13.96 11.50
N LEU A 159 -11.22 -13.15 11.57
CA LEU A 159 -11.34 -11.70 11.67
C LEU A 159 -10.99 -11.07 10.33
N ALA A 160 -11.90 -10.27 9.76
CA ALA A 160 -11.60 -9.56 8.53
C ALA A 160 -10.43 -8.58 8.75
N PRO A 161 -9.51 -8.41 7.79
CA PRO A 161 -8.32 -7.57 7.98
C PRO A 161 -8.62 -6.12 8.34
N GLU A 162 -9.73 -5.57 7.85
CA GLU A 162 -10.23 -4.23 8.16
C GLU A 162 -10.72 -4.08 9.61
N ASP A 163 -11.21 -5.15 10.23
CA ASP A 163 -11.73 -5.13 11.60
C ASP A 163 -10.61 -5.14 12.66
N ARG A 164 -9.38 -5.52 12.26
CA ARG A 164 -8.18 -5.52 13.14
C ARG A 164 -7.96 -4.18 13.81
N LEU A 165 -8.18 -3.08 13.07
CA LEU A 165 -7.87 -1.74 13.54
C LEU A 165 -8.78 -1.33 14.69
N ALA A 166 -10.07 -1.67 14.62
CA ALA A 166 -11.03 -1.43 15.68
C ALA A 166 -10.70 -2.24 16.95
N LEU A 167 -10.34 -3.52 16.78
CA LEU A 167 -9.94 -4.38 17.90
C LEU A 167 -8.68 -3.87 18.59
N LEU A 168 -7.64 -3.50 17.82
CA LEU A 168 -6.42 -2.92 18.37
C LEU A 168 -6.71 -1.59 19.08
N THR A 169 -7.59 -0.76 18.54
CA THR A 169 -8.01 0.50 19.20
C THR A 169 -8.64 0.22 20.56
N ALA A 170 -9.55 -0.76 20.65
CA ALA A 170 -10.16 -1.16 21.91
C ALA A 170 -9.12 -1.71 22.92
N ALA A 171 -8.17 -2.51 22.44
CA ALA A 171 -7.10 -3.09 23.25
C ALA A 171 -6.09 -2.05 23.77
N VAL A 172 -5.81 -1.00 23.00
CA VAL A 172 -5.02 0.15 23.47
C VAL A 172 -5.76 0.87 24.60
N ARG A 173 -7.07 1.13 24.43
CA ARG A 173 -7.89 1.82 25.44
C ARG A 173 -8.04 1.03 26.75
N SER A 174 -8.03 -0.30 26.69
CA SER A 174 -8.05 -1.15 27.88
C SER A 174 -6.68 -1.32 28.54
N GLY A 175 -5.61 -0.79 27.95
CA GLY A 175 -4.25 -0.85 28.48
C GLY A 175 -3.54 -2.19 28.29
N GLY A 176 -4.08 -3.08 27.46
CA GLY A 176 -3.58 -4.44 27.28
C GLY A 176 -2.38 -4.57 26.33
N LEU A 177 -1.99 -3.51 25.61
CA LEU A 177 -0.96 -3.56 24.57
C LEU A 177 0.35 -2.89 24.96
N PRO A 178 1.50 -3.50 24.61
CA PRO A 178 2.79 -2.82 24.70
C PRO A 178 2.81 -1.65 23.70
N ARG A 179 3.28 -0.49 24.16
CA ARG A 179 3.27 0.76 23.40
C ARG A 179 4.66 1.35 23.25
N PRO A 180 5.00 1.93 22.08
CA PRO A 180 6.23 2.69 21.95
C PRO A 180 6.16 3.94 22.84
N ALA A 181 7.32 4.44 23.27
CA ALA A 181 7.38 5.73 23.98
C ALA A 181 7.04 6.89 23.04
N LYS A 182 7.58 6.84 21.81
CA LYS A 182 7.43 7.88 20.79
C LYS A 182 7.18 7.26 19.41
N LEU A 183 6.22 7.83 18.67
CA LEU A 183 5.78 7.39 17.35
C LEU A 183 5.83 8.57 16.36
N GLY A 184 6.62 8.44 15.31
CA GLY A 184 6.66 9.39 14.19
C GLY A 184 5.80 8.92 13.04
N LEU A 185 5.07 9.83 12.40
CA LEU A 185 4.25 9.59 11.21
C LEU A 185 4.77 10.43 10.05
N ILE A 186 5.16 9.80 8.94
CA ILE A 186 5.68 10.50 7.75
C ILE A 186 5.05 10.03 6.45
N GLY A 187 4.73 10.97 5.56
CA GLY A 187 4.20 10.68 4.22
C GLY A 187 2.74 10.24 4.22
N PHE A 188 1.93 10.81 5.12
CA PHE A 188 0.48 10.69 5.15
C PHE A 188 -0.15 12.04 4.78
N ASP A 189 -1.01 12.05 3.77
CA ASP A 189 -1.76 13.26 3.38
C ASP A 189 -3.06 13.40 4.18
N GLU A 190 -3.72 12.27 4.42
CA GLU A 190 -4.96 12.17 5.19
C GLU A 190 -4.99 10.84 5.95
N TYR A 191 -5.69 10.81 7.09
CA TYR A 191 -5.97 9.60 7.84
C TYR A 191 -7.43 9.23 7.72
N TYR A 192 -7.71 7.95 7.49
CA TYR A 192 -9.06 7.45 7.63
C TYR A 192 -9.53 7.58 9.09
N PRO A 193 -10.83 7.82 9.35
CA PRO A 193 -11.40 7.87 10.70
C PRO A 193 -10.98 6.69 11.60
N ALA A 194 -10.93 5.46 11.06
CA ALA A 194 -10.47 4.30 11.82
C ALA A 194 -8.98 4.37 12.21
N GLN A 195 -8.12 4.89 11.33
CA GLN A 195 -6.70 5.10 11.64
C GLN A 195 -6.54 6.17 12.71
N LYS A 196 -7.26 7.28 12.55
CA LYS A 196 -7.27 8.37 13.53
C LYS A 196 -7.72 7.89 14.91
N ALA A 197 -8.76 7.05 14.98
CA ALA A 197 -9.23 6.49 16.25
C ALA A 197 -8.16 5.67 16.99
N LEU A 198 -7.33 4.90 16.27
CA LEU A 198 -6.19 4.19 16.87
C LEU A 198 -5.11 5.17 17.35
N LEU A 199 -4.77 6.16 16.54
CA LEU A 199 -3.76 7.17 16.89
C LEU A 199 -4.19 7.99 18.10
N ASP A 200 -5.44 8.42 18.17
CA ASP A 200 -6.03 9.12 19.31
C ASP A 200 -5.99 8.23 20.56
N ALA A 201 -6.37 6.95 20.45
CA ALA A 201 -6.30 6.00 21.56
C ALA A 201 -4.87 5.81 22.09
N LEU A 202 -3.87 5.77 21.21
CA LEU A 202 -2.45 5.70 21.60
C LEU A 202 -2.00 6.99 22.30
N GLN A 203 -2.43 8.14 21.81
CA GLN A 203 -2.12 9.42 22.44
C GLN A 203 -2.76 9.54 23.83
N ASP A 204 -4.02 9.12 23.99
CA ASP A 204 -4.72 9.08 25.28
C ASP A 204 -4.05 8.11 26.26
N ALA A 205 -3.47 7.03 25.75
CA ALA A 205 -2.65 6.09 26.53
C ALA A 205 -1.25 6.64 26.86
N GLY A 206 -0.91 7.87 26.44
CA GLY A 206 0.34 8.56 26.75
C GLY A 206 1.50 8.22 25.81
N VAL A 207 1.24 7.82 24.57
CA VAL A 207 2.25 7.73 23.50
C VAL A 207 2.46 9.12 22.91
N GLU A 208 3.71 9.55 22.80
CA GLU A 208 4.04 10.79 22.10
C GLU A 208 3.97 10.55 20.58
N ILE A 209 3.01 11.18 19.90
CA ILE A 209 2.81 11.05 18.45
C ILE A 209 3.16 12.38 17.77
N GLU A 210 4.09 12.31 16.82
CA GLU A 210 4.51 13.45 16.00
C GLU A 210 4.33 13.19 14.50
N HIS A 211 3.89 14.21 13.77
CA HIS A 211 3.94 14.23 12.32
C HIS A 211 5.30 14.77 11.89
N VAL A 212 6.08 13.91 11.26
CA VAL A 212 7.41 14.25 10.77
C VAL A 212 7.29 14.71 9.32
N SER A 213 7.70 15.95 9.08
CA SER A 213 7.95 16.47 7.74
C SER A 213 9.45 16.67 7.55
N LEU A 214 9.95 16.37 6.36
CA LEU A 214 11.33 16.70 6.01
C LEU A 214 11.38 18.13 5.49
N GLN A 215 12.43 18.86 5.87
CA GLN A 215 12.65 20.20 5.32
C GLN A 215 12.73 20.14 3.78
N PRO A 216 11.96 20.99 3.07
CA PRO A 216 12.03 21.04 1.62
C PRO A 216 13.42 21.52 1.20
N ALA A 217 13.97 20.92 0.15
CA ALA A 217 15.17 21.44 -0.48
C ALA A 217 14.86 22.78 -1.15
N ASN A 218 15.73 23.78 -0.97
CA ASN A 218 15.67 25.00 -1.76
C ASN A 218 15.92 24.67 -3.23
N GLY A 219 15.05 25.12 -4.13
CA GLY A 219 15.14 24.81 -5.55
C GLY A 219 14.45 25.86 -6.42
N GLY A 220 14.86 25.92 -7.68
CA GLY A 220 14.18 26.69 -8.71
C GLY A 220 13.04 25.87 -9.33
N VAL A 221 11.94 26.53 -9.66
CA VAL A 221 10.84 25.92 -10.42
C VAL A 221 10.88 26.44 -11.85
N THR A 222 10.88 25.52 -12.80
CA THR A 222 10.83 25.84 -14.24
C THR A 222 9.62 25.15 -14.85
N LEU A 223 8.82 25.91 -15.59
CA LEU A 223 7.73 25.37 -16.41
C LEU A 223 8.22 25.22 -17.85
N TRP A 224 8.05 24.02 -18.41
CA TRP A 224 8.36 23.74 -19.81
C TRP A 224 7.10 23.31 -20.55
N GLN A 225 6.85 23.93 -21.69
CA GLN A 225 5.76 23.54 -22.58
C GLN A 225 6.36 22.84 -23.81
N SER A 226 5.97 21.58 -24.02
CA SER A 226 6.28 20.86 -25.26
C SER A 226 5.12 20.93 -26.26
N GLN A 227 5.37 20.56 -27.51
CA GLN A 227 4.38 20.68 -28.59
C GLN A 227 3.25 19.66 -28.47
N ASP A 228 3.60 18.43 -28.09
CA ASP A 228 2.65 17.34 -27.85
C ASP A 228 3.18 16.36 -26.79
N SER A 229 2.40 15.32 -26.49
CA SER A 229 2.75 14.31 -25.49
C SER A 229 3.94 13.42 -25.86
N ARG A 230 4.28 13.30 -27.15
CA ARG A 230 5.45 12.54 -27.61
C ARG A 230 6.72 13.36 -27.43
N TYR A 231 6.70 14.63 -27.85
CA TYR A 231 7.81 15.55 -27.63
C TYR A 231 8.04 15.80 -26.14
N GLU A 232 6.97 15.88 -25.33
CA GLU A 232 7.09 15.97 -23.86
C GLU A 232 7.96 14.85 -23.28
N LEU A 233 7.70 13.58 -23.66
CA LEU A 233 8.46 12.44 -23.16
C LEU A 233 9.90 12.41 -23.70
N HIS A 234 10.10 12.85 -24.94
CA HIS A 234 11.41 12.95 -25.56
C HIS A 234 12.28 14.01 -24.86
N ASP A 235 11.73 15.22 -24.67
CA ASP A 235 12.38 16.33 -23.98
C ASP A 235 12.70 15.95 -22.54
N MET A 236 11.76 15.30 -21.84
CA MET A 236 11.98 14.76 -20.49
C MET A 236 13.17 13.79 -20.46
N ALA A 237 13.22 12.82 -21.37
CA ALA A 237 14.30 11.84 -21.37
C ALA A 237 15.66 12.49 -21.71
N ARG A 238 15.70 13.52 -22.57
CA ARG A 238 16.91 14.33 -22.81
C ARG A 238 17.32 15.13 -21.57
N TRP A 239 16.36 15.70 -20.85
CA TRP A 239 16.61 16.43 -19.62
C TRP A 239 17.20 15.51 -18.54
N VAL A 240 16.65 14.30 -18.38
CA VAL A 240 17.19 13.28 -17.46
C VAL A 240 18.64 12.94 -17.83
N ARG A 241 18.90 12.70 -19.12
CA ARG A 241 20.26 12.39 -19.60
C ARG A 241 21.24 13.52 -19.31
N HIS A 242 20.84 14.76 -19.63
CA HIS A 242 21.68 15.93 -19.43
C HIS A 242 22.15 16.04 -17.99
N TRP A 243 21.23 16.00 -17.02
CA TRP A 243 21.58 16.11 -15.61
C TRP A 243 22.32 14.90 -15.07
N SER A 244 21.98 13.68 -15.53
CA SER A 244 22.69 12.47 -15.14
C SER A 244 24.15 12.45 -15.63
N GLU A 245 24.45 13.07 -16.78
CA GLU A 245 25.82 13.17 -17.31
C GLU A 245 26.61 14.33 -16.69
N GLN A 246 25.95 15.46 -16.41
CA GLN A 246 26.59 16.63 -15.81
C GLN A 246 26.94 16.41 -14.32
N GLU A 247 26.06 15.73 -13.57
CA GLU A 247 26.23 15.51 -12.14
C GLU A 247 26.08 14.02 -11.79
N PRO A 248 27.17 13.23 -11.92
CA PRO A 248 27.17 11.83 -11.53
C PRO A 248 26.93 11.69 -10.02
N GLY A 249 25.70 11.34 -9.65
CA GLY A 249 25.26 11.25 -8.25
C GLY A 249 23.91 11.93 -7.98
N THR A 250 23.44 12.76 -8.92
CA THR A 250 22.12 13.42 -8.80
C THR A 250 20.99 12.40 -8.88
N SER A 251 20.08 12.46 -7.90
CA SER A 251 18.87 11.63 -7.90
C SER A 251 17.77 12.35 -8.66
N ILE A 252 17.31 11.76 -9.75
CA ILE A 252 16.27 12.33 -10.60
C ILE A 252 14.99 11.51 -10.44
N ALA A 253 13.90 12.18 -10.07
CA ALA A 253 12.56 11.58 -10.00
C ALA A 253 11.69 12.13 -11.13
N VAL A 254 11.15 11.23 -11.97
CA VAL A 254 10.16 11.57 -13.00
C VAL A 254 8.79 11.09 -12.53
N VAL A 255 7.86 12.01 -12.33
CA VAL A 255 6.49 11.72 -11.88
C VAL A 255 5.54 11.84 -13.07
N VAL A 256 4.83 10.76 -13.39
CA VAL A 256 3.85 10.71 -14.47
C VAL A 256 2.49 10.36 -13.85
N PRO A 257 1.47 11.25 -13.90
CA PRO A 257 0.19 11.01 -13.23
C PRO A 257 -0.50 9.71 -13.62
N ASP A 258 -0.45 9.33 -14.89
CA ASP A 258 -1.01 8.07 -15.41
C ASP A 258 0.09 7.13 -15.94
N LEU A 259 1.03 6.80 -15.05
CA LEU A 259 2.17 5.96 -15.41
C LEU A 259 1.72 4.57 -15.88
N GLN A 260 0.62 4.00 -15.36
CA GLN A 260 0.17 2.65 -15.74
C GLN A 260 -0.12 2.55 -17.24
N ASN A 261 -0.83 3.52 -17.80
CA ASN A 261 -1.16 3.53 -19.24
C ASN A 261 0.01 4.06 -20.09
N ARG A 262 0.81 5.01 -19.56
CA ARG A 262 1.93 5.63 -20.31
C ARG A 262 3.26 4.87 -20.16
N ARG A 263 3.34 3.83 -19.33
CA ARG A 263 4.58 3.13 -18.97
C ARG A 263 5.44 2.76 -20.16
N ARG A 264 4.84 2.04 -21.12
CA ARG A 264 5.55 1.55 -22.31
C ARG A 264 6.16 2.70 -23.11
N GLN A 265 5.46 3.84 -23.19
CA GLN A 265 5.94 5.02 -23.93
C GLN A 265 7.11 5.68 -23.19
N VAL A 266 6.99 5.84 -21.87
CA VAL A 266 8.04 6.42 -21.01
C VAL A 266 9.30 5.56 -21.03
N GLU A 267 9.18 4.25 -20.79
CA GLU A 267 10.33 3.33 -20.78
C GLU A 267 11.01 3.27 -22.15
N ARG A 268 10.25 3.33 -23.25
CA ARG A 268 10.81 3.38 -24.60
C ARG A 268 11.65 4.64 -24.83
N GLN A 269 11.16 5.82 -24.45
CA GLN A 269 11.91 7.08 -24.62
C GLN A 269 13.15 7.15 -23.74
N LEU A 270 13.06 6.69 -22.49
CA LEU A 270 14.22 6.58 -21.60
C LEU A 270 15.26 5.62 -22.18
N ALA A 271 14.86 4.45 -22.67
CA ALA A 271 15.77 3.50 -23.29
C ALA A 271 16.44 4.06 -24.55
N GLU A 272 15.67 4.71 -25.42
CA GLU A 272 16.19 5.31 -26.65
C GLU A 272 17.30 6.35 -26.37
N ILE A 273 17.11 7.18 -25.35
CA ILE A 273 18.02 8.30 -25.06
C ILE A 273 19.15 7.93 -24.10
N LEU A 274 18.86 7.16 -23.04
CA LEU A 274 19.83 6.78 -22.00
C LEU A 274 20.64 5.52 -22.36
N THR A 275 20.14 4.69 -23.28
CA THR A 275 20.85 3.50 -23.77
C THR A 275 21.02 3.50 -25.30
N PRO A 276 21.70 4.51 -25.89
CA PRO A 276 21.83 4.66 -27.33
C PRO A 276 22.72 3.60 -28.01
N ALA A 277 23.44 2.78 -27.24
CA ALA A 277 24.22 1.64 -27.73
C ALA A 277 23.55 0.32 -27.31
N VAL A 278 22.79 -0.30 -28.22
CA VAL A 278 22.15 -1.61 -28.02
C VAL A 278 23.10 -2.73 -28.46
N ALA A 279 23.06 -3.89 -27.79
CA ALA A 279 23.73 -5.18 -28.10
C ALA A 279 25.22 -5.25 -27.70
N ASP A 280 25.62 -5.96 -26.65
CA ASP A 280 25.61 -7.43 -26.63
C ASP A 280 25.33 -8.01 -25.22
N ASP A 281 25.18 -7.14 -24.22
CA ASP A 281 25.14 -7.57 -22.83
C ASP A 281 23.74 -7.34 -22.26
N ARG A 282 22.84 -8.31 -22.49
CA ARG A 282 21.50 -8.38 -21.86
C ARG A 282 21.59 -8.39 -20.31
N THR A 283 22.78 -8.41 -19.74
CA THR A 283 23.04 -8.33 -18.29
C THR A 283 23.24 -6.91 -17.76
N LYS A 284 23.40 -5.87 -18.61
CA LYS A 284 23.52 -4.49 -18.11
C LYS A 284 22.19 -4.04 -17.49
N ALA A 285 22.20 -3.84 -16.18
CA ALA A 285 21.07 -3.33 -15.42
C ALA A 285 20.61 -1.97 -15.99
N LYS A 286 19.29 -1.80 -16.12
CA LYS A 286 18.69 -0.54 -16.55
C LYS A 286 19.14 0.61 -15.62
N PRO A 287 19.56 1.77 -16.14
CA PRO A 287 20.02 2.89 -15.30
C PRO A 287 18.88 3.63 -14.58
N TRP A 288 17.62 3.22 -14.78
CA TRP A 288 16.45 3.76 -14.07
C TRP A 288 15.62 2.65 -13.45
N ASN A 289 14.79 3.04 -12.48
CA ASN A 289 13.76 2.20 -11.89
C ASN A 289 12.37 2.80 -12.13
N THR A 290 11.40 1.98 -12.52
CA THR A 290 10.02 2.39 -12.73
C THR A 290 9.16 1.95 -11.55
N SER A 291 8.38 2.88 -10.99
CA SER A 291 7.40 2.57 -9.94
C SER A 291 6.34 1.58 -10.43
N MET A 292 5.90 0.69 -9.53
CA MET A 292 5.03 -0.46 -9.82
C MET A 292 5.71 -1.49 -10.75
N GLY A 293 5.68 -2.76 -10.36
CA GLY A 293 6.19 -3.84 -11.23
C GLY A 293 5.25 -4.07 -12.41
N THR A 294 5.72 -4.81 -13.41
CA THR A 294 4.81 -5.47 -14.34
C THR A 294 4.12 -6.61 -13.59
N PRO A 295 2.78 -6.75 -13.67
CA PRO A 295 2.09 -7.90 -13.10
C PRO A 295 2.74 -9.20 -13.57
N LEU A 296 2.95 -10.17 -12.66
CA LEU A 296 3.62 -11.42 -13.01
C LEU A 296 2.91 -12.17 -14.13
N ILE A 297 1.57 -12.09 -14.20
CA ILE A 297 0.78 -12.70 -15.28
C ILE A 297 1.10 -12.14 -16.68
N GLN A 298 1.67 -10.93 -16.78
CA GLN A 298 2.11 -10.32 -18.04
C GLN A 298 3.59 -10.64 -18.37
N VAL A 299 4.26 -11.44 -17.54
CA VAL A 299 5.60 -11.95 -17.86
C VAL A 299 5.43 -13.12 -18.83
N PRO A 300 6.06 -13.12 -20.02
CA PRO A 300 5.75 -14.10 -21.08
C PRO A 300 5.79 -15.56 -20.63
N MET A 301 6.77 -15.93 -19.80
CA MET A 301 6.87 -17.30 -19.29
C MET A 301 5.68 -17.69 -18.39
N ILE A 302 5.16 -16.75 -17.60
CA ILE A 302 4.02 -16.97 -16.70
C ILE A 302 2.74 -16.94 -17.52
N GLU A 303 2.60 -15.99 -18.44
CA GLU A 303 1.48 -15.92 -19.41
C GLU A 303 1.32 -17.25 -20.15
N SER A 304 2.38 -17.77 -20.76
CA SER A 304 2.34 -19.06 -21.45
C SER A 304 1.96 -20.23 -20.54
N ALA A 305 2.36 -20.20 -19.26
CA ALA A 305 1.94 -21.23 -18.31
C ALA A 305 0.44 -21.16 -18.01
N PHE A 306 -0.13 -19.95 -17.94
CA PHE A 306 -1.58 -19.77 -17.80
C PHE A 306 -2.33 -20.17 -19.08
N ASP A 307 -1.80 -19.89 -20.27
CA ASP A 307 -2.41 -20.33 -21.53
C ASP A 307 -2.51 -21.86 -21.59
N LEU A 308 -1.47 -22.57 -21.14
CA LEU A 308 -1.50 -24.04 -21.03
C LEU A 308 -2.53 -24.55 -20.02
N LEU A 309 -2.75 -23.82 -18.92
CA LEU A 309 -3.78 -24.19 -17.94
C LEU A 309 -5.19 -23.95 -18.49
N ARG A 310 -5.40 -22.87 -19.26
CA ARG A 310 -6.68 -22.61 -19.94
C ARG A 310 -7.06 -23.71 -20.91
N TRP A 311 -6.09 -24.39 -21.53
CA TRP A 311 -6.35 -25.55 -22.38
C TRP A 311 -6.93 -26.76 -21.63
N LEU A 312 -6.83 -26.79 -20.30
CA LEU A 312 -7.46 -27.82 -19.47
C LEU A 312 -8.93 -27.48 -19.14
N GLU A 313 -9.39 -26.27 -19.45
CA GLU A 313 -10.78 -25.87 -19.27
C GLU A 313 -11.67 -26.44 -20.39
N GLN A 314 -12.88 -26.87 -20.04
CA GLN A 314 -13.80 -27.55 -20.99
C GLN A 314 -14.31 -26.64 -22.12
N ARG A 315 -14.07 -25.32 -22.06
CA ARG A 315 -14.45 -24.34 -23.07
C ARG A 315 -13.33 -23.33 -23.22
N ILE A 316 -12.73 -23.30 -24.40
CA ILE A 316 -11.75 -22.28 -24.79
C ILE A 316 -12.50 -21.27 -25.65
N ASP A 317 -12.41 -19.98 -25.33
CA ASP A 317 -12.97 -18.92 -26.17
C ASP A 317 -12.16 -18.83 -27.47
N ILE A 318 -12.82 -18.56 -28.60
CA ILE A 318 -12.15 -18.46 -29.91
C ILE A 318 -11.10 -17.34 -29.92
N GLN A 319 -11.23 -16.35 -29.03
CA GLN A 319 -10.26 -15.26 -28.89
C GLN A 319 -8.97 -15.69 -28.16
N ASP A 320 -8.95 -16.85 -27.51
CA ASP A 320 -7.81 -17.43 -26.81
C ASP A 320 -7.06 -18.50 -27.65
N ILE A 321 -7.44 -18.68 -28.92
CA ILE A 321 -6.79 -19.56 -29.93
C ILE A 321 -6.01 -18.72 -30.94
#